data_AF-A0A226X4U2-F1
#
_entry.id   AF-A0A226X4U2-F1
#
_cell.length_a   1.000
_cell.length_b   1.000
_cell.length_c   1.000
_cell.angle_alpha   90.00
_cell.angle_beta   90.00
_cell.angle_gamma   90.00
#
_symmetry.space_group_name_H-M   'P 1'
#
loop_
_entity.id
_entity.type
_entity.pdbx_description
1 polymer ?
#
loop_
_entity_poly.entity_id
_entity_poly.type
_entity_poly.pdbx_seq_one_letter_code
_entity_poly.pdbx_strand_id
1 'polypeptide(L)'
;MHWTTVYRLRKRFLADPVISAVRPRERGPKAGSRRLGARTELIVDDVLTTWLPRQRLLAHPLTDLTLEIRRRCVETGTTPPGRNLVARRWAAHREAEGMV
;
A
#
# COMPACT_ATOMS: atom_id res chain seq x y z
N MET A 1 30.37 7.50 -2.24
CA MET A 1 30.01 7.47 -0.80
C MET A 1 30.43 8.78 -0.16
N HIS A 2 29.51 9.53 0.45
CA HIS A 2 29.84 10.83 1.06
C HIS A 2 30.34 10.66 2.51
N TRP A 3 31.27 11.52 2.96
CA TRP A 3 31.90 11.42 4.28
C TRP A 3 30.88 11.44 5.43
N THR A 4 29.80 12.20 5.30
CA THR A 4 28.70 12.25 6.29
C THR A 4 28.01 10.90 6.49
N THR A 5 27.92 10.09 5.44
CA THR A 5 27.36 8.73 5.53
C THR A 5 28.27 7.84 6.36
N VAL A 6 29.59 7.91 6.16
CA VAL A 6 30.58 7.14 6.93
C VAL A 6 30.52 7.50 8.41
N TYR A 7 30.52 8.79 8.75
CA TYR A 7 30.41 9.24 10.14
C TYR A 7 29.10 8.84 10.80
N ARG A 8 27.98 8.91 10.07
CA ARG A 8 26.67 8.48 10.58
C ARG A 8 26.63 6.97 10.86
N LEU A 9 27.22 6.16 9.99
CA LEU A 9 27.31 4.71 10.15
C LEU A 9 28.23 4.33 11.32
N ARG A 10 29.40 4.97 11.42
CA ARG A 10 30.32 4.82 12.56
C ARG A 10 29.63 5.15 13.88
N LYS A 11 28.89 6.26 13.95
CA LYS A 11 28.13 6.64 15.15
C LYS A 11 27.11 5.57 15.57
N ARG A 12 26.44 4.91 14.61
CA ARG A 12 25.50 3.81 14.91
C ARG A 12 26.22 2.58 15.43
N PHE A 13 27.31 2.18 14.80
CA PHE A 13 28.09 1.02 15.22
C PHE A 13 28.72 1.19 16.61
N LEU A 14 29.19 2.40 16.94
CA LEU A 14 29.70 2.69 18.28
C LEU A 14 28.62 2.68 19.37
N ALA A 15 27.35 2.89 19.01
CA ALA A 15 26.23 2.83 19.95
C ALA A 15 25.71 1.39 20.16
N ASP A 16 25.80 0.55 19.13
CA ASP A 16 25.43 -0.86 19.17
C ASP A 16 26.42 -1.64 18.27
N PRO A 17 27.43 -2.33 18.86
CA PRO A 17 28.57 -2.91 18.13
C PRO A 17 28.22 -4.22 17.41
N VAL A 18 27.11 -4.20 16.68
CA VAL A 18 26.62 -5.30 15.83
C VAL A 18 26.55 -4.83 14.38
N ILE A 19 26.92 -5.72 13.45
CA ILE A 19 26.91 -5.40 12.01
C ILE A 19 25.51 -5.02 11.53
N SER A 20 24.46 -5.60 12.14
CA SER A 20 23.06 -5.28 11.87
C SER A 20 22.66 -3.84 12.23
N ALA A 21 23.36 -3.15 13.15
CA ALA A 21 23.07 -1.76 13.52
C ALA A 21 23.37 -0.77 12.38
N VAL A 22 24.25 -1.18 11.47
CA VAL A 22 24.64 -0.40 10.27
C VAL A 22 23.69 -0.68 9.10
N ARG A 23 22.82 -1.70 9.21
CA ARG A 23 21.86 -2.06 8.16
C ARG A 23 21.00 -0.84 7.81
N PRO A 24 20.81 -0.55 6.50
CA PRO A 24 19.90 0.49 6.08
C PRO A 24 18.51 0.25 6.69
N ARG A 25 17.94 1.28 7.32
CA ARG A 25 16.58 1.20 7.83
C ARG A 25 15.64 1.13 6.64
N GLU A 26 14.66 0.24 6.71
CA GLU A 26 13.58 0.17 5.73
C GLU A 26 12.95 1.55 5.59
N ARG A 27 12.88 2.03 4.34
CA ARG A 27 12.34 3.33 4.03
C ARG A 27 10.83 3.18 3.84
N GLY A 28 10.11 4.13 4.42
CA GLY A 28 8.66 4.21 4.30
C GLY A 28 7.91 3.50 5.42
N PRO A 29 6.57 3.59 5.39
CA PRO A 29 5.71 2.90 6.34
C PRO A 29 5.88 1.40 6.20
N LYS A 30 5.84 0.67 7.31
CA LYS A 30 5.84 -0.79 7.29
C LYS A 30 4.69 -1.31 6.43
N ALA A 31 4.90 -2.41 5.72
CA ALA A 31 3.82 -3.15 5.07
C ALA A 31 2.71 -3.41 6.11
N GLY A 32 1.46 -3.06 5.77
CA GLY A 32 0.33 -3.16 6.70
C GLY A 32 0.12 -2.00 7.67
N SER A 33 1.03 -1.01 7.75
CA SER A 33 0.73 0.24 8.48
C SER A 33 -0.29 1.06 7.68
N ARG A 34 -1.56 0.92 8.07
CA ARG A 34 -2.72 1.51 7.39
C ARG A 34 -2.58 3.04 7.34
N ARG A 35 -2.20 3.56 6.17
CA ARG A 35 -2.36 4.99 5.83
C ARG A 35 -3.82 5.40 5.62
N LEU A 36 -4.72 4.42 5.63
CA LEU A 36 -6.16 4.56 5.47
C LEU A 36 -6.88 4.27 6.77
N GLY A 37 -8.00 4.95 6.99
CA GLY A 37 -8.92 4.56 8.04
C GLY A 37 -9.36 3.11 7.86
N ALA A 38 -9.52 2.37 8.95
CA ALA A 38 -9.90 0.95 8.92
C ALA A 38 -11.16 0.70 8.07
N ARG A 39 -12.11 1.64 8.12
CA ARG A 39 -13.35 1.58 7.34
C ARG A 39 -13.12 1.67 5.83
N THR A 40 -12.20 2.52 5.38
CA THR A 40 -11.85 2.63 3.96
C THR A 40 -11.11 1.39 3.47
N GLU A 41 -10.25 0.79 4.29
CA GLU A 41 -9.61 -0.49 3.94
C GLU A 41 -10.64 -1.61 3.75
N LEU A 42 -11.66 -1.69 4.61
CA LEU A 42 -12.74 -2.67 4.45
C LEU A 42 -13.53 -2.48 3.15
N ILE A 43 -13.78 -1.24 2.75
CA ILE A 43 -14.46 -0.94 1.47
C ILE A 43 -13.60 -1.38 0.30
N VAL A 44 -12.30 -1.09 0.33
CA VAL A 44 -11.38 -1.49 -0.75
C VAL A 44 -11.30 -3.01 -0.87
N ASP A 45 -11.21 -3.71 0.26
CA ASP A 45 -11.14 -5.17 0.32
C ASP A 45 -12.43 -5.80 -0.23
N ASP A 46 -13.61 -5.37 0.24
CA ASP A 46 -14.89 -5.89 -0.24
C ASP A 46 -15.11 -5.64 -1.74
N VAL A 47 -14.67 -4.49 -2.26
CA VAL A 47 -14.77 -4.22 -3.71
C VAL A 47 -13.85 -5.17 -4.49
N LEU A 48 -12.65 -5.47 -4.01
CA LEU A 48 -11.72 -6.38 -4.67
C LEU A 48 -12.16 -7.85 -4.58
N THR A 49 -12.64 -8.30 -3.43
CA THR A 49 -12.98 -9.73 -3.21
C THR A 49 -14.40 -10.08 -3.63
N THR A 50 -15.35 -9.16 -3.47
CA THR A 50 -16.79 -9.46 -3.61
C THR A 50 -17.38 -8.87 -4.89
N TRP A 51 -17.04 -7.62 -5.19
CA TRP A 51 -17.62 -6.91 -6.34
C TRP A 51 -16.88 -7.22 -7.64
N LEU A 52 -15.56 -7.15 -7.65
CA LEU A 52 -14.75 -7.30 -8.85
C LEU A 52 -14.98 -8.65 -9.57
N PRO A 53 -15.04 -9.82 -8.90
CA PRO A 53 -15.29 -11.09 -9.58
C PRO A 53 -16.68 -11.19 -10.23
N ARG A 54 -17.65 -10.39 -9.77
CA ARG A 54 -18.99 -10.33 -10.36
C ARG A 54 -19.03 -9.49 -11.64
N GLN A 55 -18.01 -8.68 -11.89
CA GLN A 55 -17.93 -7.80 -13.06
C GLN A 55 -17.08 -8.42 -14.17
N ARG A 56 -17.70 -9.27 -15.00
CA ARG A 56 -17.02 -10.02 -16.07
C ARG A 56 -16.50 -9.18 -17.25
N LEU A 57 -16.96 -7.94 -17.43
CA LEU A 57 -16.70 -7.13 -18.63
C LEU A 57 -16.40 -5.66 -18.32
N LEU A 58 -15.45 -5.38 -17.44
CA LEU A 58 -14.99 -4.01 -17.21
C LEU A 58 -14.11 -3.55 -18.38
N ALA A 59 -14.52 -2.46 -19.03
CA ALA A 59 -13.74 -1.84 -20.12
C ALA A 59 -12.45 -1.20 -19.58
N HIS A 60 -12.50 -0.59 -18.39
CA HIS A 60 -11.35 0.06 -17.75
C HIS A 60 -11.27 -0.34 -16.27
N PRO A 61 -10.78 -1.56 -15.98
CA PRO A 61 -10.94 -2.18 -14.67
C PRO A 61 -10.47 -1.29 -13.51
N LEU A 62 -9.31 -0.64 -13.63
CA LEU A 62 -8.78 0.25 -12.60
C LEU A 62 -9.63 1.52 -12.39
N THR A 63 -10.13 2.12 -13.48
CA THR A 63 -10.96 3.33 -13.42
C THR A 63 -12.31 2.99 -12.78
N ASP A 64 -12.92 1.91 -13.22
CA ASP A 64 -14.22 1.44 -12.73
C ASP A 64 -14.15 1.10 -11.23
N LEU A 65 -13.06 0.45 -10.80
CA LEU A 65 -12.80 0.16 -9.39
C LEU A 65 -12.61 1.42 -8.56
N THR A 66 -11.86 2.40 -9.06
CA THR A 66 -11.71 3.68 -8.34
C THR A 66 -13.03 4.43 -8.19
N LEU A 67 -13.91 4.36 -9.19
CA LEU A 67 -15.23 4.97 -9.13
C LEU A 67 -16.13 4.26 -8.12
N GLU A 68 -16.16 2.94 -8.12
CA GLU A 68 -16.96 2.15 -7.19
C GLU A 68 -16.50 2.33 -5.73
N ILE A 69 -15.18 2.27 -5.48
CA ILE A 69 -14.63 2.54 -4.16
C ILE A 69 -15.01 3.95 -3.70
N ARG A 70 -14.89 4.95 -4.59
CA ARG A 70 -15.26 6.33 -4.27
C ARG A 70 -16.74 6.45 -3.94
N ARG A 71 -17.62 5.82 -4.72
CA ARG A 71 -19.08 5.81 -4.49
C ARG A 71 -19.41 5.29 -3.10
N ARG A 72 -18.88 4.12 -2.73
CA ARG A 72 -19.09 3.51 -1.40
C ARG A 72 -18.46 4.31 -0.27
N CYS A 73 -17.32 4.96 -0.50
CA CYS A 73 -16.71 5.83 0.49
C CYS A 73 -17.61 7.04 0.79
N VAL A 74 -18.19 7.65 -0.24
CA VAL A 74 -19.13 8.78 -0.09
C VAL A 74 -20.39 8.34 0.66
N GLU A 75 -20.99 7.21 0.31
CA GLU A 75 -22.17 6.66 0.99
C GLU A 75 -21.92 6.33 2.47
N THR A 76 -20.69 5.94 2.81
CA THR A 76 -20.31 5.61 4.19
C THR A 76 -19.71 6.79 4.96
N GLY A 77 -19.61 7.97 4.34
CA GLY A 77 -19.03 9.17 4.96
C GLY A 77 -17.53 9.04 5.24
N THR A 78 -16.81 8.22 4.49
CA THR A 78 -15.36 8.00 4.66
C THR A 78 -14.55 8.72 3.59
N THR A 79 -13.30 9.08 3.92
CA THR A 79 -12.40 9.70 2.94
C THR A 79 -12.00 8.67 1.88
N PRO A 80 -12.25 8.96 0.59
CA PRO A 80 -11.90 8.03 -0.48
C PRO A 80 -10.37 7.95 -0.68
N PRO A 81 -9.84 6.77 -1.04
CA PRO A 81 -8.43 6.61 -1.35
C PRO A 81 -8.06 7.28 -2.68
N GLY A 82 -6.80 7.70 -2.82
CA GLY A 82 -6.26 8.17 -4.08
C GLY A 82 -6.06 7.05 -5.10
N ARG A 83 -6.16 7.38 -6.40
CA ARG A 83 -6.03 6.43 -7.53
C ARG A 83 -4.76 5.56 -7.47
N ASN A 84 -3.61 6.14 -7.12
CA ASN A 84 -2.35 5.40 -7.03
C ASN A 84 -2.36 4.32 -5.95
N LEU A 85 -3.09 4.55 -4.86
CA LEU A 85 -3.23 3.55 -3.82
C LEU A 85 -4.10 2.39 -4.29
N VAL A 86 -5.22 2.69 -4.94
CA VAL A 86 -6.11 1.69 -5.54
C VAL A 86 -5.35 0.86 -6.59
N ALA A 87 -4.53 1.49 -7.42
CA ALA A 87 -3.68 0.79 -8.40
C ALA A 87 -2.69 -0.17 -7.75
N ARG A 88 -2.03 0.23 -6.65
CA ARG A 88 -1.13 -0.65 -5.90
C ARG A 88 -1.87 -1.83 -5.26
N ARG A 89 -3.07 -1.59 -4.71
CA ARG A 89 -3.91 -2.64 -4.12
C ARG A 89 -4.40 -3.62 -5.17
N TRP A 90 -4.84 -3.12 -6.32
CA TRP A 90 -5.17 -3.93 -7.48
C TRP A 90 -4.01 -4.84 -7.89
N ALA A 91 -2.80 -4.27 -8.06
CA ALA A 91 -1.63 -5.02 -8.50
C ALA A 91 -1.30 -6.15 -7.51
N ALA A 92 -1.29 -5.85 -6.21
CA ALA A 92 -1.07 -6.84 -5.16
C ALA A 92 -2.15 -7.94 -5.14
N HIS A 93 -3.40 -7.59 -5.43
CA HIS A 93 -4.50 -8.56 -5.53
C HIS A 93 -4.31 -9.51 -6.73
N ARG A 94 -3.92 -8.98 -7.90
CA ARG A 94 -3.59 -9.82 -9.08
C ARG A 94 -2.42 -10.74 -8.86
N GLU A 95 -1.37 -10.26 -8.17
CA GLU A 95 -0.22 -11.08 -7.78
C GLU A 95 -0.65 -12.22 -6.85
N ALA A 96 -1.56 -11.95 -5.90
CA ALA A 96 -2.09 -12.97 -4.99
C ALA A 96 -3.00 -14.01 -5.68
N GLU A 97 -3.76 -13.61 -6.70
CA GLU A 97 -4.60 -14.51 -7.52
C GLU A 97 -3.80 -15.29 -8.59
N GLY A 98 -2.48 -15.08 -8.71
CA GLY A 98 -1.64 -15.75 -9.69
C GLY A 98 -1.89 -15.31 -11.14
N MET A 99 -2.51 -14.15 -11.35
CA MET A 99 -2.79 -13.57 -12.68
C MET A 99 -1.65 -12.68 -13.18
N VAL A 100 -0.42 -13.21 -13.15
CA VAL A 100 0.81 -12.56 -13.67
C VAL A 100 1.24 -13.22 -14.97
#